data_AF-A0A1Q7ZLJ7-F1
#
_entry.id   AF-A0A1Q7ZLJ7-F1
#
_cell.length_a   1.000
_cell.length_b   1.000
_cell.length_c   1.000
_cell.angle_alpha   90.00
_cell.angle_beta   90.00
_cell.angle_gamma   90.00
#
_symmetry.space_group_name_H-M   'P 1'
#
loop_
_entity.id
_entity.type
_entity.pdbx_description
1 polymer ?
#
loop_
_entity_poly.entity_id
_entity_poly.type
_entity_poly.pdbx_seq_one_letter_code
_entity_poly.pdbx_strand_id
1 'polypeptide(L)'
;MEKLPKAEQTSWVFANVKGGIARAISQIRRINSVESVIPVTGRFDLIIKLRTNEPNRAFNIVEKIRKVKGISSTQTGISLQKISNAKKDESEDPIAFALVKVKGAFKNVLQKIKTFPNFVEAHVIPGEFDVFAAFHGYSPEELLETSVEKLGSVNGVTGMETLIAWTPTAPY
;
A
#
# COMPACT_ATOMS: atom_id res chain seq x y z
N MET A 1 23.61 -19.21 3.94
CA MET A 1 22.27 -18.74 3.54
C MET A 1 21.71 -17.95 4.73
N GLU A 2 21.87 -16.63 4.72
CA GLU A 2 21.49 -15.77 5.84
C GLU A 2 19.96 -15.70 5.94
N LYS A 3 19.40 -16.17 7.06
CA LYS A 3 17.97 -16.02 7.35
C LYS A 3 17.74 -14.55 7.73
N LEU A 4 17.01 -13.83 6.89
CA LEU A 4 16.49 -12.50 7.19
C LEU A 4 15.66 -12.52 8.50
N PRO A 5 15.71 -11.47 9.34
CA PRO A 5 14.96 -11.42 10.58
C PRO A 5 13.45 -11.49 10.32
N LYS A 6 12.75 -12.25 11.17
CA LYS A 6 11.29 -12.50 11.12
C LYS A 6 10.39 -11.27 11.34
N ALA A 7 10.94 -10.07 11.54
CA ALA A 7 10.24 -8.97 12.22
C ALA A 7 9.58 -7.90 11.32
N GLU A 8 9.72 -7.93 9.99
CA GLU A 8 9.26 -6.80 9.15
C GLU A 8 8.50 -7.18 7.89
N GLN A 9 7.83 -8.32 7.89
CA GLN A 9 7.02 -8.69 6.73
C GLN A 9 5.57 -8.27 6.96
N THR A 10 5.08 -7.36 6.11
CA THR A 10 3.74 -6.77 6.15
C THR A 10 2.91 -7.27 4.97
N SER A 11 1.61 -7.46 5.20
CA SER A 11 0.63 -7.69 4.14
C SER A 11 -0.27 -6.48 4.01
N TRP A 12 -0.72 -6.23 2.79
CA TRP A 12 -1.59 -5.11 2.47
C TRP A 12 -2.96 -5.61 2.07
N VAL A 13 -4.00 -4.88 2.47
CA VAL A 13 -5.37 -5.12 2.03
C VAL A 13 -5.89 -3.85 1.38
N PHE A 14 -6.28 -3.97 0.12
CA PHE A 14 -6.95 -2.93 -0.63
C PHE A 14 -8.46 -3.21 -0.54
N ALA A 15 -9.25 -2.27 -0.04
CA ALA A 15 -10.67 -2.49 0.21
C ALA A 15 -11.54 -1.40 -0.40
N ASN A 16 -12.74 -1.80 -0.82
CA ASN A 16 -13.80 -0.88 -1.21
C ASN A 16 -14.87 -0.83 -0.13
N VAL A 17 -15.45 0.35 0.05
CA VAL A 17 -16.43 0.67 1.09
C VAL A 17 -17.68 1.27 0.45
N LYS A 18 -18.81 0.57 0.56
CA LYS A 18 -20.12 1.06 0.16
C LYS A 18 -20.76 1.86 1.31
N GLY A 19 -20.43 3.15 1.38
CA GLY A 19 -20.97 4.10 2.35
C GLY A 19 -20.42 3.93 3.76
N GLY A 20 -20.40 5.02 4.54
CA GLY A 20 -19.96 4.98 5.95
C GLY A 20 -18.46 4.71 6.14
N ILE A 21 -17.61 5.26 5.28
CA ILE A 21 -16.14 5.04 5.32
C ILE A 21 -15.52 5.35 6.69
N ALA A 22 -15.94 6.43 7.35
CA ALA A 22 -15.46 6.78 8.70
C ALA A 22 -15.76 5.67 9.73
N ARG A 23 -16.95 5.07 9.66
CA ARG A 23 -17.34 3.95 10.53
C ARG A 23 -16.51 2.70 10.22
N ALA A 24 -16.33 2.37 8.94
CA ALA A 24 -15.52 1.23 8.53
C ALA A 24 -14.06 1.37 9.04
N ILE A 25 -13.46 2.54 8.86
CA ILE A 25 -12.11 2.85 9.38
C ILE A 25 -12.06 2.66 10.90
N SER A 26 -13.01 3.21 11.64
CA SER A 26 -13.07 3.07 13.11
C SER A 26 -13.16 1.62 13.55
N GLN A 27 -13.94 0.79 12.86
CA GLN A 27 -14.09 -0.64 13.15
C GLN A 27 -12.83 -1.43 12.80
N ILE A 28 -12.21 -1.17 11.65
CA ILE A 28 -10.99 -1.87 11.21
C ILE A 28 -9.82 -1.54 12.14
N ARG A 29 -9.67 -0.29 12.58
CA ARG A 29 -8.62 0.13 13.52
C ARG A 29 -8.68 -0.59 14.87
N ARG A 30 -9.83 -1.16 15.26
CA ARG A 30 -9.98 -1.96 16.49
C ARG A 30 -9.46 -3.39 16.35
N ILE A 31 -9.09 -3.83 15.15
CA ILE A 31 -8.51 -5.16 14.92
C ILE A 31 -7.01 -5.07 15.27
N ASN A 32 -6.58 -5.68 16.39
CA ASN A 32 -5.21 -5.58 16.90
C ASN A 32 -4.09 -5.90 15.90
N SER A 33 -4.36 -6.71 14.88
CA SER A 33 -3.40 -7.08 13.84
C SER A 33 -3.31 -6.08 12.68
N VAL A 34 -4.11 -5.02 12.70
CA VAL A 34 -4.02 -3.89 11.78
C VAL A 34 -2.99 -2.90 12.30
N GLU A 35 -2.09 -2.47 11.43
CA GLU A 35 -1.07 -1.46 11.71
C GLU A 35 -1.61 -0.07 11.39
N SER A 36 -2.12 0.13 10.17
CA SER A 36 -2.69 1.39 9.72
C SER A 36 -3.86 1.17 8.76
N VAL A 37 -4.72 2.19 8.66
CA VAL A 37 -5.85 2.27 7.72
C VAL A 37 -5.82 3.65 7.09
N ILE A 38 -5.53 3.69 5.80
CA ILE A 38 -5.31 4.90 5.02
C ILE A 38 -6.39 4.99 3.96
N PRO A 39 -7.28 5.99 4.04
CA PRO A 39 -8.28 6.26 2.99
C PRO A 39 -7.57 6.83 1.77
N VAL A 40 -7.90 6.33 0.60
CA VAL A 40 -7.26 6.74 -0.65
C VAL A 40 -8.26 7.06 -1.74
N THR A 41 -7.84 7.85 -2.72
CA THR A 41 -8.55 8.04 -3.99
C THR A 41 -8.14 6.94 -4.97
N GLY A 42 -8.98 6.65 -5.97
CA GLY A 42 -8.72 5.66 -7.02
C GLY A 42 -9.71 4.52 -7.02
N ARG A 43 -9.32 3.33 -7.51
CA ARG A 43 -10.22 2.16 -7.59
C ARG A 43 -10.49 1.47 -6.25
N PHE A 44 -9.76 1.86 -5.20
CA PHE A 44 -9.89 1.36 -3.85
C PHE A 44 -10.20 2.53 -2.93
N ASP A 45 -11.01 2.30 -1.91
CA ASP A 45 -11.34 3.33 -0.92
C ASP A 45 -10.35 3.33 0.26
N LEU A 46 -9.78 2.17 0.59
CA LEU A 46 -8.88 1.98 1.74
C LEU A 46 -7.65 1.15 1.37
N ILE A 47 -6.50 1.54 1.91
CA ILE A 47 -5.30 0.71 2.04
C ILE A 47 -5.12 0.38 3.54
N ILE A 48 -4.99 -0.91 3.85
CA ILE A 48 -4.88 -1.40 5.22
C ILE A 48 -3.57 -2.19 5.34
N LYS A 49 -2.70 -1.76 6.23
CA LYS A 49 -1.44 -2.45 6.52
C LYS A 49 -1.65 -3.43 7.68
N LEU A 50 -1.23 -4.67 7.50
CA LEU A 50 -1.31 -5.72 8.52
C LEU A 50 0.05 -5.96 9.18
N ARG A 51 0.05 -6.20 10.49
CA ARG A 51 1.23 -6.58 11.29
C ARG A 51 1.64 -8.05 11.07
N THR A 52 1.46 -8.59 9.87
CA THR A 52 1.83 -9.97 9.52
C THR A 52 1.94 -10.16 8.01
N ASN A 53 2.83 -11.07 7.60
CA ASN A 53 2.93 -11.61 6.24
C ASN A 53 2.71 -13.13 6.20
N GLU A 54 2.32 -13.75 7.31
CA GLU A 54 2.01 -15.17 7.30
C GLU A 54 0.67 -15.37 6.58
N PRO A 55 0.61 -16.10 5.44
CA PRO A 55 -0.58 -16.15 4.60
C PRO A 55 -1.85 -16.56 5.37
N ASN A 56 -1.75 -17.56 6.24
CA ASN A 56 -2.89 -18.03 7.05
C ASN A 56 -3.36 -16.96 8.06
N ARG A 57 -2.44 -16.22 8.68
CA ARG A 57 -2.80 -15.15 9.62
C ARG A 57 -3.40 -13.95 8.88
N ALA A 58 -2.76 -13.53 7.78
CA ALA A 58 -3.25 -12.47 6.92
C ALA A 58 -4.67 -12.79 6.42
N PHE A 59 -4.92 -14.01 5.94
CA PHE A 59 -6.24 -14.46 5.52
C PHE A 59 -7.28 -14.37 6.63
N ASN A 60 -6.97 -14.85 7.83
CA ASN A 60 -7.89 -14.77 8.98
C ASN A 60 -8.22 -13.32 9.37
N ILE A 61 -7.27 -12.39 9.20
CA ILE A 61 -7.50 -10.96 9.47
C ILE A 61 -8.35 -10.35 8.35
N VAL A 62 -8.07 -10.68 7.09
CA VAL A 62 -8.87 -10.25 5.93
C VAL A 62 -10.32 -10.69 6.07
N GLU A 63 -10.57 -11.93 6.52
CA GLU A 63 -11.93 -12.41 6.80
C GLU A 63 -12.65 -11.60 7.88
N LYS A 64 -11.92 -11.09 8.89
CA LYS A 64 -12.49 -10.15 9.87
C LYS A 64 -12.80 -8.80 9.24
N ILE A 65 -11.92 -8.29 8.38
CA ILE A 65 -12.11 -7.03 7.65
C ILE A 65 -13.34 -7.12 6.73
N ARG A 66 -13.50 -8.23 5.99
CA ARG A 66 -14.66 -8.47 5.10
C ARG A 66 -16.01 -8.45 5.84
N LYS A 67 -16.02 -8.77 7.13
CA LYS A 67 -17.23 -8.73 7.98
C LYS A 67 -17.55 -7.33 8.51
N VAL A 68 -16.68 -6.35 8.32
CA VAL A 68 -16.94 -4.96 8.72
C VAL A 68 -18.04 -4.38 7.83
N LYS A 69 -19.05 -3.78 8.47
CA LYS A 69 -20.19 -3.19 7.75
C LYS A 69 -19.69 -2.08 6.82
N GLY A 70 -20.10 -2.16 5.55
CA GLY A 70 -19.71 -1.23 4.49
C GLY A 70 -18.60 -1.78 3.60
N ILE A 71 -17.77 -2.72 4.05
CA ILE A 71 -16.77 -3.34 3.17
C ILE A 71 -17.49 -4.16 2.09
N SER A 72 -17.26 -3.80 0.83
CA SER A 72 -17.91 -4.42 -0.33
C SER A 72 -17.00 -5.41 -1.05
N SER A 73 -15.69 -5.15 -1.07
CA SER A 73 -14.68 -6.05 -1.64
C SER A 73 -13.32 -5.80 -1.02
N THR A 74 -12.44 -6.79 -1.14
CA THR A 74 -11.05 -6.72 -0.68
C THR A 74 -10.12 -7.44 -1.65
N GLN A 75 -8.94 -6.90 -1.87
CA GLN A 75 -7.80 -7.56 -2.51
C GLN A 75 -6.63 -7.60 -1.53
N THR A 76 -5.89 -8.71 -1.48
CA THR A 76 -4.77 -8.88 -0.55
C THR A 76 -3.45 -8.91 -1.31
N GLY A 77 -2.51 -8.04 -0.94
CA GLY A 77 -1.13 -8.03 -1.42
C GLY A 77 -0.20 -8.59 -0.36
N ILE A 78 0.16 -9.87 -0.50
CA ILE A 78 1.19 -10.52 0.35
C ILE A 78 2.56 -10.10 -0.18
N SER A 79 3.40 -9.51 0.69
CA SER A 79 4.72 -9.03 0.30
C SER A 79 5.69 -10.20 0.11
N LEU A 80 6.04 -10.51 -1.14
CA LEU A 80 7.02 -11.55 -1.47
C LEU A 80 8.47 -11.05 -1.36
N GLN A 81 8.68 -9.77 -1.69
CA GLN A 81 9.96 -9.08 -1.58
C GLN A 81 9.70 -7.62 -1.18
N LYS A 82 10.45 -7.10 -0.21
CA LYS A 82 10.37 -5.72 0.26
C LYS A 82 11.68 -4.99 -0.02
N ILE A 83 11.59 -3.74 -0.46
CA ILE A 83 12.65 -2.74 -0.37
C ILE A 83 12.11 -1.54 0.39
N SER A 84 12.93 -0.93 1.24
CA SER A 84 12.57 0.29 1.97
C SER A 84 13.76 1.23 2.09
N ASN A 85 13.48 2.49 2.42
CA ASN A 85 14.49 3.48 2.70
C ASN A 85 14.56 3.75 4.21
N ALA A 86 15.44 3.04 4.93
CA ALA A 86 15.57 3.09 6.39
C ALA A 86 16.06 4.43 6.98
N LYS A 87 16.18 5.49 6.17
CA LYS A 87 16.74 6.80 6.55
C LYS A 87 15.71 7.90 6.76
N LYS A 88 14.44 7.68 6.41
CA LYS A 88 13.38 8.67 6.63
C LYS A 88 12.58 8.30 7.87
N ASP A 89 12.32 9.31 8.69
CA ASP A 89 11.51 9.21 9.91
C ASP A 89 10.25 8.38 9.63
N GLU A 90 10.13 7.24 10.32
CA GLU A 90 8.97 6.35 10.22
C GLU A 90 7.68 6.98 10.80
N SER A 91 7.75 8.26 11.23
CA SER A 91 6.70 8.95 11.95
C SER A 91 5.62 9.56 11.07
N GLU A 92 5.87 9.72 9.76
CA GLU A 92 4.87 10.24 8.82
C GLU A 92 4.20 9.11 8.04
N ASP A 93 2.86 9.10 7.99
CA ASP A 93 2.11 8.18 7.15
C ASP A 93 2.35 8.51 5.66
N PRO A 94 2.50 7.51 4.77
CA PRO A 94 2.62 7.77 3.34
C PRO A 94 1.36 8.45 2.79
N ILE A 95 1.54 9.44 1.92
CA ILE A 95 0.44 10.21 1.34
C ILE A 95 0.14 9.82 -0.12
N ALA A 96 1.01 9.04 -0.76
CA ALA A 96 0.78 8.49 -2.09
C ALA A 96 1.24 7.05 -2.21
N PHE A 97 0.54 6.31 -3.06
CA PHE A 97 0.82 4.92 -3.34
C PHE A 97 0.75 4.66 -4.84
N ALA A 98 1.59 3.75 -5.33
CA ALA A 98 1.58 3.31 -6.71
C ALA A 98 1.40 1.79 -6.78
N LEU A 99 0.43 1.35 -7.57
CA LEU A 99 0.26 -0.03 -8.01
C LEU A 99 0.81 -0.14 -9.42
N VAL A 100 1.81 -1.00 -9.63
CA VAL A 100 2.62 -1.00 -10.85
C VAL A 100 2.60 -2.39 -11.48
N LYS A 101 2.34 -2.44 -12.79
CA LYS A 101 2.51 -3.64 -13.63
C LYS A 101 3.90 -3.66 -14.25
N VAL A 102 4.62 -4.75 -14.07
CA VAL A 102 6.03 -4.89 -14.45
C VAL A 102 6.24 -6.08 -15.39
N LYS A 103 6.96 -5.87 -16.48
CA LYS A 103 7.35 -6.92 -17.43
C LYS A 103 8.86 -7.13 -17.40
N GLY A 104 9.31 -8.33 -17.00
CA GLY A 104 10.67 -8.85 -17.19
C GLY A 104 11.81 -8.11 -16.46
N ALA A 105 11.55 -7.00 -15.76
CA ALA A 105 12.60 -6.13 -15.22
C ALA A 105 12.38 -5.71 -13.76
N PHE A 106 11.79 -6.58 -12.93
CA PHE A 106 11.48 -6.33 -11.51
C PHE A 106 12.62 -5.68 -10.73
N LYS A 107 13.83 -6.25 -10.80
CA LYS A 107 14.99 -5.71 -10.08
C LYS A 107 15.29 -4.27 -10.49
N ASN A 108 15.24 -3.96 -11.79
CA ASN A 108 15.52 -2.62 -12.30
C ASN A 108 14.43 -1.63 -11.87
N VAL A 109 13.16 -2.02 -11.95
CA VAL A 109 12.04 -1.21 -11.48
C VAL A 109 12.17 -0.91 -9.99
N LEU A 110 12.43 -1.92 -9.15
CA LEU A 110 12.63 -1.73 -7.71
C LEU A 110 13.84 -0.83 -7.40
N GLN A 111 14.98 -1.03 -8.08
CA GLN A 111 16.15 -0.18 -7.88
C GLN A 111 15.87 1.27 -8.30
N LYS A 112 15.12 1.48 -9.39
CA LYS A 112 14.75 2.81 -9.84
C LYS A 112 13.77 3.49 -8.88
N ILE A 113 12.76 2.75 -8.39
CA ILE A 113 11.83 3.22 -7.36
C ILE A 113 12.59 3.70 -6.11
N LYS A 114 13.60 2.94 -5.68
CA LYS A 114 14.43 3.28 -4.52
C LYS A 114 15.18 4.62 -4.67
N THR A 115 15.37 5.12 -5.90
CA THR A 115 16.03 6.41 -6.15
C THR A 115 15.12 7.62 -5.97
N PHE A 116 13.80 7.43 -5.84
CA PHE A 116 12.90 8.57 -5.61
C PHE A 116 13.13 9.14 -4.21
N PRO A 117 13.28 10.47 -4.07
CA PRO A 117 13.67 11.10 -2.81
C PRO A 117 12.63 10.91 -1.70
N ASN A 118 11.39 10.68 -2.08
CA ASN A 118 10.22 10.51 -1.23
C ASN A 118 9.75 9.05 -1.10
N PHE A 119 10.51 8.10 -1.63
CA PHE A 119 10.24 6.68 -1.51
C PHE A 119 10.31 6.20 -0.05
N VAL A 120 9.29 5.44 0.36
CA VAL A 120 9.20 4.82 1.69
C VAL A 120 9.54 3.33 1.61
N GLU A 121 8.65 2.58 0.99
CA GLU A 121 8.74 1.14 0.82
C GLU A 121 8.05 0.69 -0.46
N ALA A 122 8.55 -0.41 -1.02
CA ALA A 122 7.91 -1.09 -2.14
C ALA A 122 7.95 -2.60 -1.92
N HIS A 123 6.88 -3.24 -2.35
CA HIS A 123 6.60 -4.64 -2.17
C HIS A 123 6.31 -5.28 -3.52
N VAL A 124 6.97 -6.39 -3.81
CA VAL A 124 6.51 -7.29 -4.87
C VAL A 124 5.31 -8.05 -4.33
N ILE A 125 4.17 -7.92 -5.00
CA ILE A 125 2.90 -8.53 -4.61
C ILE A 125 2.39 -9.41 -5.76
N PRO A 126 1.74 -10.55 -5.48
CA PRO A 126 1.05 -11.31 -6.49
C PRO A 126 -0.33 -10.69 -6.81
N GLY A 127 -0.78 -10.81 -8.06
CA GLY A 127 -2.14 -10.43 -8.46
C GLY A 127 -2.18 -9.64 -9.76
N GLU A 128 -3.13 -8.71 -9.86
CA GLU A 128 -3.29 -7.85 -11.03
C GLU A 128 -2.11 -6.89 -11.22
N PHE A 129 -1.52 -6.44 -10.12
CA PHE A 129 -0.32 -5.60 -10.11
C PHE A 129 0.83 -6.40 -9.51
N ASP A 130 2.04 -6.05 -9.92
CA ASP A 130 3.24 -6.78 -9.59
C ASP A 130 4.04 -6.10 -8.46
N VAL A 131 3.93 -4.78 -8.35
CA VAL A 131 4.59 -3.97 -7.32
C VAL A 131 3.62 -2.98 -6.68
N PHE A 132 3.64 -2.89 -5.36
CA PHE A 132 2.99 -1.84 -4.58
C PHE A 132 4.07 -0.96 -3.92
N ALA A 133 4.05 0.34 -4.16
CA ALA A 133 5.02 1.28 -3.62
C ALA A 133 4.31 2.40 -2.83
N ALA A 134 4.92 2.85 -1.75
CA ALA A 134 4.46 3.93 -0.89
C ALA A 134 5.48 5.08 -0.90
N PHE A 135 4.95 6.31 -0.93
CA PHE A 135 5.72 7.55 -1.03
C PHE A 135 5.22 8.58 0.01
N HIS A 136 6.15 9.25 0.66
CA HIS A 136 5.88 10.52 1.35
C HIS A 136 5.76 11.65 0.34
N GLY A 137 5.28 12.81 0.77
CA GLY A 137 5.33 14.05 0.00
C GLY A 137 4.83 15.20 0.84
N TYR A 138 5.16 16.42 0.44
CA TYR A 138 4.66 17.62 1.11
C TYR A 138 3.28 18.02 0.56
N SER A 139 2.97 17.72 -0.71
CA SER A 139 1.65 17.87 -1.31
C SER A 139 1.38 16.88 -2.47
N PRO A 140 0.10 16.61 -2.83
CA PRO A 140 -0.27 15.78 -3.99
C PRO A 140 0.29 16.25 -5.33
N GLU A 141 0.43 17.57 -5.52
CA GLU A 141 0.93 18.16 -6.77
C GLU A 141 2.42 17.85 -6.97
N GLU A 142 3.24 18.04 -5.94
CA GLU A 142 4.66 17.72 -5.97
C GLU A 142 4.90 16.22 -6.21
N LEU A 143 4.04 15.36 -5.66
CA LEU A 143 4.11 13.91 -5.87
C LEU A 143 3.89 13.51 -7.32
N LEU A 144 2.90 14.12 -7.98
CA LEU A 144 2.57 13.84 -9.37
C LEU A 144 3.75 14.16 -10.28
N GLU A 145 4.30 15.37 -10.16
CA GLU A 145 5.40 15.86 -11.00
C GLU A 145 6.73 15.12 -10.75
N THR A 146 7.02 14.78 -9.48
CA THR A 146 8.36 14.31 -9.13
C THR A 146 8.54 12.81 -9.18
N SER A 147 7.49 12.04 -8.90
CA SER A 147 7.61 10.63 -8.54
C SER A 147 6.72 9.74 -9.39
N VAL A 148 5.45 10.10 -9.51
CA VAL A 148 4.44 9.29 -10.22
C VAL A 148 4.71 9.30 -11.73
N GLU A 149 4.80 10.48 -12.37
CA GLU A 149 5.06 10.56 -13.81
C GLU A 149 6.38 9.89 -14.20
N LYS A 150 7.41 10.08 -13.38
CA LYS A 150 8.72 9.46 -13.59
C LYS A 150 8.69 7.95 -13.42
N LEU A 151 7.84 7.43 -12.52
CA LEU A 151 7.68 5.99 -12.31
C LEU A 151 7.04 5.32 -13.53
N GLY A 152 6.04 5.95 -14.15
CA GLY A 152 5.42 5.46 -15.38
C GLY A 152 6.39 5.35 -16.56
N SER A 153 7.46 6.13 -16.55
CA SER A 153 8.50 6.14 -17.59
C SER A 153 9.64 5.14 -17.34
N VAL A 154 9.61 4.38 -16.24
CA VAL A 154 10.67 3.41 -15.93
C VAL A 154 10.59 2.21 -16.86
N ASN A 155 11.72 1.86 -17.49
CA ASN A 155 11.80 0.68 -18.34
C ASN A 155 11.38 -0.59 -17.58
N GLY A 156 10.40 -1.31 -18.13
CA GLY A 156 9.77 -2.47 -17.52
C GLY A 156 8.42 -2.18 -16.87
N VAL A 157 8.08 -0.92 -16.61
CA VAL A 157 6.71 -0.53 -16.20
C VAL A 157 5.82 -0.54 -17.44
N THR A 158 4.70 -1.24 -17.34
CA THR A 158 3.73 -1.42 -18.45
C THR A 158 2.35 -0.82 -18.15
N GLY A 159 2.12 -0.46 -16.90
CA GLY A 159 0.90 0.16 -16.43
C GLY A 159 1.08 0.54 -14.97
N MET A 160 0.37 1.57 -14.54
CA MET A 160 0.43 2.06 -13.18
C MET A 160 -0.89 2.70 -12.79
N GLU A 161 -1.25 2.58 -11.52
CA GLU A 161 -2.32 3.33 -10.89
C GLU A 161 -1.76 4.03 -9.64
N THR A 162 -2.16 5.28 -9.46
CA THR A 162 -1.76 6.10 -8.32
C THR A 162 -2.94 6.31 -7.40
N LEU A 163 -2.74 6.04 -6.12
CA LEU A 163 -3.72 6.21 -5.06
C LEU A 163 -3.20 7.31 -4.12
N ILE A 164 -4.01 8.34 -3.88
CA ILE A 164 -3.62 9.48 -3.03
C ILE A 164 -4.38 9.40 -1.72
N ALA A 165 -3.66 9.50 -0.60
CA ALA A 165 -4.27 9.53 0.72
C ALA A 165 -5.13 10.78 0.88
N TRP A 166 -6.26 10.63 1.55
CA TRP A 166 -7.11 11.75 1.94
C TRP A 166 -7.70 11.51 3.32
N THR A 167 -8.10 12.59 3.97
CA THR A 167 -8.74 12.54 5.29
C THR A 167 -10.25 12.68 5.11
N PRO A 168 -11.06 11.66 5.44
CA PRO A 168 -12.50 11.79 5.43
C PRO A 168 -12.95 12.85 6.42
N THR A 169 -13.53 13.93 5.89
CA THR A 169 -14.34 14.83 6.70
C THR A 169 -15.55 14.04 7.15
N ALA A 170 -15.75 13.92 8.47
CA ALA A 170 -16.83 13.11 9.02
C ALA A 170 -18.18 13.54 8.42
N PRO A 171 -18.92 12.65 7.73
CA PRO A 171 -20.32 12.90 7.48
C PRO A 171 -21.11 12.40 8.70
N TYR A 172 -22.04 13.22 9.15
CA TYR A 172 -23.03 12.98 10.21
C TYR A 172 -23.63 11.56 10.17
#